data_AF-A0AAV5Q8N8-F1
#
_entry.id   AF-A0AAV5Q8N8-F1
#
_cell.length_a   1.000
_cell.length_b   1.000
_cell.length_c   1.000
_cell.angle_alpha   90.00
_cell.angle_beta   90.00
_cell.angle_gamma   90.00
#
_symmetry.space_group_name_H-M   'P 1'
#
loop_
_entity.id
_entity.type
_entity.pdbx_description
1 polymer ?
#
loop_
_entity_poly.entity_id
_entity_poly.type
_entity_poly.pdbx_seq_one_letter_code
_entity_poly.pdbx_strand_id
1 'polypeptide(L)'
;MDNKKVSERIPGAKLVPPEGMTKTQYKKLLKRQRWEAEKEIYKEQRKAQKKERDNRRRAEIAQLKEKGDSYEHLIKHRPPKARVDQGNTGFGLVLDCSYDDYMQEKEVVSLSGQITRSYSTNRLAPNRAQLTVSGLDKRLKERFNSRISDHTLWKKEWITFSEDSLESVLKNWQWDANQSDVGVASDFSNVCYLSADTDEILSELKPGDVYVIGGIVDKGRHKNLCKGTAEKLGIKTARLPIEEYITLSGRKVLTTAHVVELLLKWNEFKNWKDAFEAVLPQRKIIENEKSDEQINDNTDLQVDETLQNNDDESLQNNDDDEKQ
;
A
#
# COMPACT_ATOMS: atom_id res chain seq x y z
N MET A 1 -33.56 -10.17 26.35
CA MET A 1 -33.98 -8.80 25.99
C MET A 1 -33.59 -8.57 24.55
N ASP A 2 -34.62 -8.35 23.73
CA ASP A 2 -34.62 -8.44 22.27
C ASP A 2 -33.62 -7.52 21.58
N ASN A 3 -32.80 -8.10 20.71
CA ASN A 3 -32.03 -7.34 19.70
C ASN A 3 -32.18 -7.96 18.30
N LYS A 4 -33.42 -8.32 17.93
CA LYS A 4 -33.79 -8.64 16.55
C LYS A 4 -34.61 -7.52 15.95
N LYS A 5 -33.94 -6.52 15.38
CA LYS A 5 -34.47 -5.74 14.25
C LYS A 5 -33.38 -5.58 13.20
N VAL A 6 -32.97 -6.71 12.62
CA VAL A 6 -32.49 -6.69 11.24
C VAL A 6 -33.72 -6.33 10.41
N SER A 7 -33.68 -5.21 9.70
CA SER A 7 -34.80 -4.77 8.86
C SER A 7 -35.08 -5.82 7.78
N GLU A 8 -36.05 -6.69 8.01
CA GLU A 8 -36.57 -7.60 6.99
C GLU A 8 -37.12 -6.74 5.85
N ARG A 9 -36.59 -6.93 4.64
CA ARG A 9 -37.18 -6.31 3.46
C ARG A 9 -38.50 -7.01 3.20
N ILE A 10 -39.61 -6.29 3.38
CA ILE A 10 -40.91 -6.68 2.85
C ILE A 10 -40.75 -6.79 1.31
N PRO A 11 -40.91 -7.97 0.70
CA PRO A 11 -40.84 -8.12 -0.75
C PRO A 11 -41.84 -7.17 -1.42
N GLY A 12 -41.37 -6.34 -2.34
CA GLY A 12 -42.21 -5.37 -3.07
C GLY A 12 -42.30 -3.95 -2.48
N ALA A 13 -41.75 -3.69 -1.28
CA ALA A 13 -41.73 -2.33 -0.73
C ALA A 13 -40.80 -1.41 -1.54
N LYS A 14 -41.34 -0.29 -2.05
CA LYS A 14 -40.54 0.73 -2.75
C LYS A 14 -39.54 1.35 -1.78
N LEU A 15 -38.26 1.31 -2.13
CA LEU A 15 -37.20 1.94 -1.36
C LEU A 15 -37.32 3.47 -1.49
N VAL A 16 -37.77 4.14 -0.43
CA VAL A 16 -37.91 5.60 -0.38
C VAL A 16 -36.66 6.20 0.29
N PRO A 17 -35.83 6.98 -0.43
CA PRO A 17 -34.69 7.66 0.16
C PRO A 17 -35.13 8.80 1.08
N PRO A 18 -34.39 9.09 2.17
CA PRO A 18 -34.55 10.32 2.93
C PRO A 18 -34.32 11.58 2.08
N GLU A 19 -34.88 12.71 2.53
CA GLU A 19 -34.74 14.00 1.87
C GLU A 19 -33.26 14.40 1.74
N GLY A 20 -32.85 14.84 0.55
CA GLY A 20 -31.46 15.15 0.22
C GLY A 20 -30.58 13.97 -0.23
N MET A 21 -31.07 12.72 -0.24
CA MET A 21 -30.32 11.56 -0.77
C MET A 21 -30.93 10.95 -2.03
N THR A 22 -30.07 10.58 -2.97
CA THR A 22 -30.46 9.78 -4.13
C THR A 22 -30.77 8.33 -3.75
N LYS A 23 -31.59 7.64 -4.56
CA LYS A 23 -31.87 6.19 -4.41
C LYS A 23 -30.60 5.34 -4.34
N THR A 24 -29.56 5.72 -5.09
CA THR A 24 -28.28 5.02 -5.11
C THR A 24 -27.49 5.24 -3.82
N GLN A 25 -27.43 6.48 -3.32
CA GLN A 25 -26.79 6.79 -2.02
C GLN A 25 -27.47 6.04 -0.88
N TYR A 26 -28.80 6.02 -0.84
CA TYR A 26 -29.54 5.31 0.20
C TYR A 26 -29.35 3.78 0.14
N LYS A 27 -29.32 3.19 -1.06
CA LYS A 27 -28.96 1.77 -1.24
C LYS A 27 -27.55 1.46 -0.70
N LYS A 28 -26.57 2.33 -0.97
CA LYS A 28 -25.19 2.16 -0.46
C LYS A 28 -25.14 2.25 1.07
N LEU A 29 -25.85 3.21 1.66
CA LEU A 29 -25.94 3.38 3.11
C LEU A 29 -26.52 2.13 3.79
N LEU A 30 -27.64 1.61 3.28
CA LEU A 30 -28.26 0.40 3.81
C LEU A 30 -27.35 -0.82 3.67
N LYS A 31 -26.62 -0.95 2.55
CA LYS A 31 -25.63 -2.02 2.38
C LYS A 31 -24.51 -1.91 3.42
N ARG A 32 -24.02 -0.70 3.69
CA ARG A 32 -22.99 -0.44 4.71
C ARG A 32 -23.49 -0.79 6.12
N GLN A 33 -24.68 -0.35 6.51
CA GLN A 33 -25.27 -0.65 7.82
C GLN A 33 -25.48 -2.16 8.03
N ARG A 34 -25.95 -2.87 7.00
CA ARG A 34 -26.07 -4.34 7.06
C ARG A 34 -24.72 -5.00 7.24
N TRP A 35 -23.74 -4.58 6.45
CA TRP A 35 -22.39 -5.10 6.60
C TRP A 35 -21.83 -4.83 7.99
N GLU A 36 -21.98 -3.63 8.54
CA GLU A 36 -21.56 -3.30 9.91
C GLU A 36 -22.24 -4.16 10.97
N ALA A 37 -23.55 -4.40 10.84
CA ALA A 37 -24.31 -5.26 11.76
C ALA A 37 -23.91 -6.74 11.66
N GLU A 38 -23.59 -7.23 10.46
CA GLU A 38 -23.27 -8.63 10.20
C GLU A 38 -21.77 -8.93 10.29
N LYS A 39 -20.89 -7.93 10.27
CA LYS A 39 -19.43 -8.10 10.16
C LYS A 39 -18.86 -9.00 11.25
N GLU A 40 -19.24 -8.80 12.50
CA GLU A 40 -18.72 -9.61 13.62
C GLU A 40 -19.22 -11.06 13.53
N ILE A 41 -20.46 -11.28 13.08
CA ILE A 41 -21.00 -12.62 12.83
C ILE A 41 -20.19 -13.31 11.72
N TYR A 42 -19.93 -12.63 10.60
CA TYR A 42 -19.09 -13.18 9.53
C TYR A 42 -17.66 -13.47 10.01
N LYS A 43 -17.09 -12.61 10.87
CA LYS A 43 -15.76 -12.81 11.44
C LYS A 43 -15.72 -14.10 12.29
N GLU A 44 -16.69 -14.29 13.16
CA GLU A 44 -16.81 -15.50 13.98
C GLU A 44 -17.03 -16.75 13.14
N GLN A 45 -17.92 -16.69 12.13
CA GLN A 45 -18.15 -17.80 11.20
C GLN A 45 -16.88 -18.19 10.45
N ARG A 46 -16.13 -17.21 9.92
CA ARG A 46 -14.84 -17.48 9.24
C ARG A 46 -13.82 -18.10 10.20
N LYS A 47 -13.74 -17.62 11.45
CA LYS A 47 -12.86 -18.19 12.48
C LYS A 47 -13.23 -19.64 12.80
N ALA A 48 -14.52 -19.92 12.94
CA ALA A 48 -15.03 -21.28 13.19
C ALA A 48 -14.73 -22.22 12.01
N GLN A 49 -15.01 -21.79 10.77
CA GLN A 49 -14.71 -22.57 9.56
C GLN A 49 -13.21 -22.85 9.40
N LYS A 50 -12.35 -21.87 9.70
CA LYS A 50 -10.89 -22.06 9.70
C LYS A 50 -10.47 -23.10 10.73
N LYS A 51 -10.97 -23.00 11.97
CA LYS A 51 -10.69 -23.95 13.05
C LYS A 51 -11.16 -25.36 12.69
N GLU A 52 -12.35 -25.50 12.14
CA GLU A 52 -12.90 -26.79 11.70
C GLU A 52 -12.06 -27.41 10.59
N ARG A 53 -11.67 -26.63 9.57
CA ARG A 53 -10.79 -27.08 8.50
C ARG A 53 -9.42 -27.54 9.03
N ASP A 54 -8.82 -26.78 9.95
CA ASP A 54 -7.52 -27.13 10.53
C ASP A 54 -7.63 -28.38 11.44
N ASN A 55 -8.73 -28.53 12.18
CA ASN A 55 -9.02 -29.73 12.96
C ASN A 55 -9.24 -30.96 12.07
N ARG A 56 -10.01 -30.84 10.99
CA ARG A 56 -10.24 -31.93 10.02
C ARG A 56 -8.92 -32.40 9.42
N ARG A 57 -8.09 -31.45 8.98
CA ARG A 57 -6.74 -31.74 8.46
C ARG A 57 -5.85 -32.43 9.51
N ARG A 58 -5.88 -32.01 10.78
CA ARG A 58 -5.13 -32.67 11.86
C ARG A 58 -5.62 -34.10 12.12
N ALA A 59 -6.93 -34.33 12.09
CA ALA A 59 -7.52 -35.65 12.25
C ALA A 59 -7.16 -36.59 11.08
N GLU A 60 -7.19 -36.08 9.85
CA GLU A 60 -6.78 -36.81 8.65
C GLU A 60 -5.30 -37.20 8.70
N ILE A 61 -4.42 -36.28 9.11
CA ILE A 61 -2.99 -36.58 9.36
C ILE A 61 -2.85 -37.68 10.42
N ALA A 62 -3.60 -37.62 11.52
CA ALA A 62 -3.54 -38.64 12.57
C ALA A 62 -3.98 -40.03 12.06
N GLN A 63 -5.04 -40.10 11.25
CA GLN A 63 -5.52 -41.35 10.65
C GLN A 63 -4.52 -41.94 9.66
N LEU A 64 -3.95 -41.13 8.77
CA LEU A 64 -2.93 -41.58 7.82
C LEU A 64 -1.68 -42.07 8.56
N LYS A 65 -1.29 -41.39 9.64
CA LYS A 65 -0.16 -41.78 10.50
C LYS A 65 -0.39 -43.12 11.21
N GLU A 66 -1.61 -43.41 11.67
CA GLU A 66 -1.98 -44.69 12.29
C GLU A 66 -1.96 -45.85 11.28
N LYS A 67 -2.38 -45.59 10.04
CA LYS A 67 -2.38 -46.58 8.94
C LYS A 67 -1.00 -46.82 8.32
N GLY A 68 -0.01 -45.97 8.63
CA GLY A 68 1.32 -46.00 8.01
C GLY A 68 1.36 -45.40 6.60
N ASP A 69 0.35 -44.63 6.21
CA ASP A 69 0.25 -43.97 4.90
C ASP A 69 0.96 -42.61 4.90
N SER A 70 1.36 -42.13 3.71
CA SER A 70 1.96 -40.80 3.54
C SER A 70 0.95 -39.68 3.75
N TYR A 71 1.32 -38.69 4.56
CA TYR A 71 0.53 -37.49 4.86
C TYR A 71 1.21 -36.19 4.39
N GLU A 72 2.28 -36.29 3.61
CA GLU A 72 3.12 -35.16 3.18
C GLU A 72 2.30 -34.07 2.45
N HIS A 73 1.35 -34.48 1.61
CA HIS A 73 0.45 -33.58 0.87
C HIS A 73 -0.45 -32.71 1.76
N LEU A 74 -0.62 -33.08 3.05
CA LEU A 74 -1.37 -32.33 4.04
C LEU A 74 -0.47 -31.42 4.90
N ILE A 75 0.86 -31.52 4.78
CA ILE A 75 1.79 -30.65 5.47
C ILE A 75 1.84 -29.31 4.73
N LYS A 76 1.57 -28.22 5.46
CA LYS A 76 1.78 -26.87 4.93
C LYS A 76 3.28 -26.59 5.04
N HIS A 77 4.04 -26.94 3.99
CA HIS A 77 5.44 -26.55 3.90
C HIS A 77 5.51 -25.04 3.71
N ARG A 78 5.90 -24.34 4.76
CA ARG A 78 6.35 -22.96 4.64
C ARG A 78 7.87 -23.04 4.44
N PRO A 79 8.41 -22.68 3.27
CA PRO A 79 9.85 -22.65 3.11
C PRO A 79 10.45 -21.76 4.21
N PRO A 80 11.48 -22.23 4.94
CA PRO A 80 12.15 -21.38 5.90
C PRO A 80 12.62 -20.13 5.17
N LYS A 81 12.21 -18.96 5.65
CA LYS A 81 12.67 -17.70 5.06
C LYS A 81 14.17 -17.62 5.31
N ALA A 82 14.96 -17.60 4.25
CA ALA A 82 16.38 -17.30 4.36
C ALA A 82 16.51 -15.96 5.10
N ARG A 83 17.29 -15.95 6.19
CA ARG A 83 17.70 -14.71 6.83
C ARG A 83 18.74 -14.08 5.91
N VAL A 84 18.29 -13.24 4.99
CA VAL A 84 19.18 -12.38 4.22
C VAL A 84 19.55 -11.23 5.15
N ASP A 85 20.84 -10.98 5.33
CA ASP A 85 21.30 -9.76 6.00
C ASP A 85 20.82 -8.57 5.17
N GLN A 86 19.81 -7.87 5.68
CA GLN A 86 19.21 -6.75 4.96
C GLN A 86 20.05 -5.49 5.18
N GLY A 87 20.47 -4.88 4.08
CA GLY A 87 21.20 -3.62 4.06
C GLY A 87 20.30 -2.39 4.15
N ASN A 88 20.90 -1.23 3.90
CA ASN A 88 20.22 0.06 3.77
C ASN A 88 20.40 0.58 2.34
N THR A 89 19.38 1.20 1.75
CA THR A 89 19.47 1.80 0.41
C THR A 89 20.45 2.96 0.34
N GLY A 90 20.71 3.61 1.47
CA GLY A 90 21.50 4.83 1.56
C GLY A 90 20.72 6.09 1.18
N PHE A 91 19.48 6.00 0.68
CA PHE A 91 18.58 7.15 0.45
C PHE A 91 17.28 7.06 1.28
N GLY A 92 16.71 8.22 1.63
CA GLY A 92 15.47 8.33 2.41
C GLY A 92 14.25 8.43 1.51
N LEU A 93 13.09 7.97 1.98
CA LEU A 93 11.81 8.08 1.29
C LEU A 93 10.77 8.77 2.17
N VAL A 94 10.10 9.80 1.64
CA VAL A 94 9.00 10.48 2.32
C VAL A 94 7.71 10.36 1.50
N LEU A 95 6.63 9.88 2.12
CA LEU A 95 5.29 9.91 1.56
C LEU A 95 4.56 11.15 2.08
N ASP A 96 4.43 12.17 1.24
CA ASP A 96 3.73 13.40 1.56
C ASP A 96 2.22 13.20 1.47
N CYS A 97 1.56 12.98 2.61
CA CYS A 97 0.13 12.70 2.68
C CYS A 97 -0.74 13.94 2.96
N SER A 98 -0.23 15.15 2.70
CA SER A 98 -0.92 16.43 2.93
C SER A 98 -2.10 16.70 1.97
N TYR A 99 -2.61 15.66 1.28
CA TYR A 99 -3.52 15.77 0.15
C TYR A 99 -4.90 15.15 0.39
N ASP A 100 -5.28 14.89 1.65
CA ASP A 100 -6.56 14.26 2.00
C ASP A 100 -7.74 14.91 1.26
N ASP A 101 -7.86 16.24 1.29
CA ASP A 101 -8.96 17.01 0.68
C ASP A 101 -9.07 16.84 -0.85
N TYR A 102 -8.02 16.37 -1.52
CA TYR A 102 -7.98 16.13 -2.96
C TYR A 102 -8.50 14.74 -3.35
N MET A 103 -8.80 13.88 -2.37
CA MET A 103 -9.21 12.49 -2.55
C MET A 103 -10.66 12.22 -2.13
N GLN A 104 -11.32 11.38 -2.91
CA GLN A 104 -12.58 10.75 -2.51
C GLN A 104 -12.33 9.68 -1.43
N GLU A 105 -13.37 9.29 -0.69
CA GLU A 105 -13.27 8.26 0.36
C GLU A 105 -12.61 6.95 -0.11
N LYS A 106 -13.01 6.47 -1.29
CA LYS A 106 -12.42 5.26 -1.90
C LYS A 106 -10.94 5.42 -2.25
N GLU A 107 -10.49 6.64 -2.48
CA GLU A 107 -9.10 6.97 -2.82
C GLU A 107 -8.26 7.06 -1.57
N VAL A 108 -8.79 7.59 -0.47
CA VAL A 108 -8.18 7.48 0.88
C VAL A 108 -8.01 6.01 1.26
N VAL A 109 -9.02 5.17 0.99
CA VAL A 109 -8.95 3.72 1.21
C VAL A 109 -7.83 3.07 0.38
N SER A 110 -7.71 3.44 -0.89
CA SER A 110 -6.64 2.92 -1.76
C SER A 110 -5.27 3.42 -1.31
N LEU A 111 -5.13 4.70 -0.92
CA LEU A 111 -3.88 5.27 -0.42
C LEU A 111 -3.38 4.54 0.83
N SER A 112 -4.25 4.28 1.80
CA SER A 112 -3.84 3.53 3.00
C SER A 112 -3.30 2.15 2.64
N GLY A 113 -3.95 1.46 1.69
CA GLY A 113 -3.50 0.16 1.19
C GLY A 113 -2.15 0.26 0.48
N GLN A 114 -1.93 1.33 -0.28
CA GLN A 114 -0.65 1.61 -0.91
C GLN A 114 0.47 1.86 0.11
N ILE A 115 0.21 2.59 1.20
CA ILE A 115 1.19 2.78 2.29
C ILE A 115 1.50 1.45 2.98
N THR A 116 0.50 0.62 3.27
CA THR A 116 0.70 -0.74 3.82
C THR A 116 1.54 -1.62 2.90
N ARG A 117 1.32 -1.51 1.57
CA ARG A 117 2.12 -2.21 0.56
C ARG A 117 3.55 -1.68 0.53
N SER A 118 3.75 -0.36 0.57
CA SER A 118 5.07 0.27 0.65
C SER A 118 5.86 -0.21 1.87
N TYR A 119 5.23 -0.27 3.05
CA TYR A 119 5.85 -0.86 4.25
C TYR A 119 6.23 -2.33 4.03
N SER A 120 5.31 -3.13 3.51
CA SER A 120 5.54 -4.56 3.27
C SER A 120 6.68 -4.81 2.28
N THR A 121 6.72 -4.06 1.18
CA THR A 121 7.78 -4.12 0.17
C THR A 121 9.11 -3.66 0.76
N ASN A 122 9.15 -2.53 1.47
CA ASN A 122 10.37 -2.04 2.12
C ASN A 122 10.90 -3.08 3.12
N ARG A 123 10.04 -3.64 3.98
CA ARG A 123 10.41 -4.67 4.96
C ARG A 123 11.00 -5.93 4.33
N LEU A 124 10.59 -6.28 3.11
CA LEU A 124 11.06 -7.47 2.40
C LEU A 124 12.24 -7.19 1.46
N ALA A 125 12.57 -5.92 1.20
CA ALA A 125 13.64 -5.55 0.29
C ALA A 125 15.01 -6.02 0.82
N PRO A 126 15.97 -6.38 -0.07
CA PRO A 126 17.35 -6.66 0.32
C PRO A 126 18.00 -5.46 1.00
N ASN A 127 17.73 -4.25 0.48
CA ASN A 127 18.17 -2.99 1.06
C ASN A 127 16.93 -2.16 1.44
N ARG A 128 16.82 -1.77 2.71
CA ARG A 128 15.69 -1.00 3.22
C ARG A 128 15.96 0.49 3.13
N ALA A 129 14.94 1.25 2.76
CA ALA A 129 14.97 2.70 2.87
C ALA A 129 14.41 3.15 4.23
N GLN A 130 14.89 4.28 4.73
CA GLN A 130 14.22 4.99 5.81
C GLN A 130 12.93 5.62 5.24
N LEU A 131 11.79 4.98 5.51
CA LEU A 131 10.49 5.41 4.99
C LEU A 131 9.75 6.24 6.04
N THR A 132 9.25 7.40 5.65
CA THR A 132 8.46 8.28 6.54
C THR A 132 7.18 8.69 5.85
N VAL A 133 6.07 8.71 6.59
CA VAL A 133 4.80 9.27 6.18
C VAL A 133 4.66 10.63 6.87
N SER A 134 4.56 11.71 6.09
CA SER A 134 4.30 13.06 6.62
C SER A 134 2.85 13.47 6.37
N GLY A 135 2.33 14.39 7.18
CA GLY A 135 0.97 14.91 7.04
C GLY A 135 -0.10 13.84 7.25
N LEU A 136 0.13 12.88 8.15
CA LEU A 136 -0.90 11.87 8.49
C LEU A 136 -2.01 12.50 9.34
N ASP A 137 -3.02 13.05 8.68
CA ASP A 137 -4.18 13.67 9.33
C ASP A 137 -5.53 13.15 8.79
N LYS A 138 -6.63 13.74 9.28
CA LYS A 138 -7.99 13.59 8.75
C LYS A 138 -8.42 12.13 8.51
N ARG A 139 -9.02 11.83 7.35
CA ARG A 139 -9.62 10.54 7.02
C ARG A 139 -8.56 9.45 6.90
N LEU A 140 -7.37 9.79 6.40
CA LEU A 140 -6.26 8.84 6.32
C LEU A 140 -5.82 8.38 7.72
N LYS A 141 -5.61 9.31 8.66
CA LYS A 141 -5.27 9.00 10.06
C LYS A 141 -6.36 8.18 10.75
N GLU A 142 -7.62 8.59 10.61
CA GLU A 142 -8.77 7.83 11.15
C GLU A 142 -8.80 6.39 10.64
N ARG A 143 -8.48 6.19 9.36
CA ARG A 143 -8.42 4.87 8.75
C ARG A 143 -7.28 4.02 9.31
N PHE A 144 -6.08 4.59 9.49
CA PHE A 144 -4.97 3.87 10.13
C PHE A 144 -5.31 3.48 11.57
N ASN A 145 -5.91 4.39 12.34
CA ASN A 145 -6.27 4.12 13.73
C ASN A 145 -7.39 3.07 13.88
N SER A 146 -8.30 2.97 12.91
CA SER A 146 -9.49 2.10 13.02
C SER A 146 -9.41 0.78 12.26
N ARG A 147 -8.74 0.76 11.09
CA ARG A 147 -8.73 -0.41 10.18
C ARG A 147 -7.37 -1.05 10.03
N ILE A 148 -6.30 -0.32 10.35
CA ILE A 148 -4.90 -0.76 10.21
C ILE A 148 -4.18 -0.45 11.53
N SER A 149 -4.83 -0.71 12.67
CA SER A 149 -4.36 -0.23 13.99
C SER A 149 -3.04 -0.88 14.43
N ASP A 150 -2.73 -2.03 13.84
CA ASP A 150 -1.45 -2.73 13.95
C ASP A 150 -0.27 -1.97 13.32
N HIS A 151 -0.50 -0.88 12.58
CA HIS A 151 0.57 0.03 12.15
C HIS A 151 1.42 0.56 13.31
N THR A 152 0.82 0.65 14.51
CA THR A 152 1.52 1.03 15.74
C THR A 152 2.58 0.02 16.19
N LEU A 153 2.48 -1.23 15.72
CA LEU A 153 3.42 -2.32 15.98
C LEU A 153 4.50 -2.42 14.89
N TRP A 154 4.43 -1.60 13.84
CA TRP A 154 5.44 -1.60 12.79
C TRP A 154 6.73 -0.98 13.32
N LYS A 155 7.86 -1.55 12.91
CA LYS A 155 9.17 -1.10 13.38
C LYS A 155 9.45 0.31 12.88
N LYS A 156 9.77 1.22 13.81
CA LYS A 156 10.03 2.63 13.52
C LYS A 156 11.25 2.83 12.61
N GLU A 157 12.20 1.91 12.69
CA GLU A 157 13.38 1.84 11.83
C GLU A 157 13.03 1.52 10.37
N TRP A 158 11.82 1.01 10.09
CA TRP A 158 11.37 0.64 8.75
C TRP A 158 10.32 1.59 8.19
N ILE A 159 9.51 2.18 9.07
CA ILE A 159 8.54 3.21 8.72
C ILE A 159 8.21 4.08 9.92
N THR A 160 8.22 5.40 9.73
CA THR A 160 7.76 6.37 10.72
C THR A 160 6.52 7.10 10.23
N PHE A 161 5.55 7.33 11.11
CA PHE A 161 4.36 8.13 10.82
C PHE A 161 4.45 9.45 11.58
N SER A 162 4.28 10.56 10.87
CA SER A 162 4.21 11.90 11.44
C SER A 162 2.96 12.63 10.97
N GLU A 163 2.33 13.34 11.90
CA GLU A 163 1.24 14.27 11.61
C GLU A 163 1.76 15.64 11.15
N ASP A 164 3.06 15.89 11.28
CA ASP A 164 3.69 17.14 10.90
C ASP A 164 3.71 17.32 9.39
N SER A 165 3.80 18.58 8.95
CA SER A 165 3.96 18.93 7.54
C SER A 165 5.24 18.31 6.94
N LEU A 166 5.25 18.17 5.61
CA LEU A 166 6.43 17.75 4.87
C LEU A 166 7.68 18.59 5.25
N GLU A 167 7.53 19.91 5.32
CA GLU A 167 8.62 20.82 5.65
C GLU A 167 9.21 20.54 7.04
N SER A 168 8.36 20.33 8.05
CA SER A 168 8.80 20.01 9.41
C SER A 168 9.48 18.63 9.47
N VAL A 169 8.95 17.65 8.75
CA VAL A 169 9.57 16.31 8.66
C VAL A 169 10.95 16.37 8.00
N LEU A 170 11.10 17.15 6.93
CA LEU A 170 12.39 17.32 6.26
C LEU A 170 13.40 18.09 7.13
N LYS A 171 12.98 19.18 7.80
CA LYS A 171 13.86 19.96 8.69
C LYS A 171 14.38 19.16 9.89
N ASN A 172 13.58 18.21 10.37
CA ASN A 172 13.93 17.34 11.49
C ASN A 172 14.47 15.97 11.04
N TRP A 173 14.76 15.79 9.75
CA TRP A 173 15.20 14.52 9.19
C TRP A 173 16.56 14.11 9.74
N GLN A 174 16.65 12.89 10.26
CA GLN A 174 17.88 12.31 10.80
C GLN A 174 18.10 10.92 10.21
N TRP A 175 19.29 10.69 9.66
CA TRP A 175 19.68 9.44 9.02
C TRP A 175 19.90 8.28 10.00
N ASP A 176 20.44 8.58 11.17
CA ASP A 176 20.60 7.65 12.29
C ASP A 176 20.42 8.46 13.58
N ALA A 177 19.61 7.93 14.51
CA ALA A 177 19.43 8.55 15.83
C ALA A 177 20.76 8.67 16.61
N ASN A 178 21.77 7.90 16.22
CA ASN A 178 23.12 7.92 16.81
C ASN A 178 24.15 8.72 16.00
N GLN A 179 23.79 9.24 14.81
CA GLN A 179 24.67 10.09 13.99
C GLN A 179 23.94 11.39 13.62
N SER A 180 24.01 12.35 14.54
CA SER A 180 23.32 13.65 14.48
C SER A 180 23.79 14.59 13.36
N ASP A 181 24.90 14.28 12.68
CA ASP A 181 25.54 15.19 11.72
C ASP A 181 25.17 14.92 10.25
N VAL A 182 24.34 13.89 9.98
CA VAL A 182 23.89 13.55 8.62
C VAL A 182 22.37 13.75 8.54
N GLY A 183 21.96 14.90 8.02
CA GLY A 183 20.56 15.30 7.90
C GLY A 183 20.22 15.83 6.52
N VAL A 184 19.01 16.37 6.40
CA VAL A 184 18.62 17.16 5.23
C VAL A 184 19.32 18.53 5.28
N ALA A 185 19.86 18.97 4.14
CA ALA A 185 20.49 20.28 4.03
C ALA A 185 19.47 21.40 4.31
N SER A 186 19.92 22.50 4.93
CA SER A 186 19.05 23.61 5.32
C SER A 186 18.35 24.29 4.14
N ASP A 187 18.91 24.16 2.94
CA ASP A 187 18.38 24.63 1.67
C ASP A 187 17.66 23.54 0.85
N PHE A 188 17.48 22.34 1.42
CA PHE A 188 16.90 21.17 0.78
C PHE A 188 17.62 20.69 -0.49
N SER A 189 18.90 21.02 -0.69
CA SER A 189 19.68 20.62 -1.88
C SER A 189 19.79 19.10 -2.08
N ASN A 190 19.74 18.31 -1.01
CA ASN A 190 19.72 16.84 -1.04
C ASN A 190 18.29 16.24 -1.01
N VAL A 191 17.24 17.04 -1.19
CA VAL A 191 15.84 16.56 -1.25
C VAL A 191 15.34 16.66 -2.68
N CYS A 192 14.69 15.62 -3.21
CA CYS A 192 14.06 15.64 -4.52
C CYS A 192 12.60 15.24 -4.43
N TYR A 193 11.68 16.10 -4.89
CA TYR A 193 10.26 15.75 -4.98
C TYR A 193 9.96 15.10 -6.32
N LEU A 194 9.55 13.83 -6.29
CA LEU A 194 9.18 13.07 -7.48
C LEU A 194 7.80 13.50 -8.00
N SER A 195 7.77 14.02 -9.22
CA SER A 195 6.54 14.45 -9.88
C SER A 195 6.58 14.12 -11.36
N ALA A 196 5.47 13.63 -11.92
CA ALA A 196 5.35 13.38 -13.35
C ALA A 196 5.15 14.65 -14.19
N ASP A 197 4.94 15.81 -13.55
CA ASP A 197 4.63 17.09 -14.23
C ASP A 197 5.87 18.02 -14.38
N THR A 198 7.08 17.46 -14.28
CA THR A 198 8.35 18.16 -14.50
C THR A 198 9.13 17.57 -15.66
N ASP A 199 9.90 18.40 -16.36
CA ASP A 199 10.74 17.98 -17.48
C ASP A 199 12.07 17.37 -17.02
N GLU A 200 12.51 17.71 -15.80
CA GLU A 200 13.74 17.19 -15.19
C GLU A 200 13.65 15.69 -14.94
N ILE A 201 14.61 14.93 -15.46
CA ILE A 201 14.61 13.46 -15.38
C ILE A 201 15.49 13.01 -14.21
N LEU A 202 14.97 12.12 -13.37
CA LEU A 202 15.74 11.47 -12.34
C LEU A 202 16.65 10.40 -12.96
N SER A 203 17.93 10.72 -13.13
CA SER A 203 18.92 9.81 -13.71
C SER A 203 19.39 8.72 -12.75
N GLU A 204 19.60 9.05 -11.48
CA GLU A 204 20.14 8.12 -10.48
C GLU A 204 19.64 8.44 -9.06
N LEU A 205 19.64 7.44 -8.18
CA LEU A 205 19.41 7.62 -6.74
C LEU A 205 20.75 7.72 -6.00
N LYS A 206 20.91 8.76 -5.18
CA LYS A 206 22.16 9.10 -4.49
C LYS A 206 22.08 8.76 -3.01
N PRO A 207 23.13 8.14 -2.43
CA PRO A 207 23.22 8.03 -0.98
C PRO A 207 23.20 9.41 -0.31
N GLY A 208 22.51 9.54 0.82
CA GLY A 208 22.31 10.79 1.56
C GLY A 208 21.14 11.64 1.07
N ASP A 209 20.62 11.40 -0.15
CA ASP A 209 19.46 12.13 -0.67
C ASP A 209 18.14 11.60 -0.07
N VAL A 210 17.13 12.48 -0.04
CA VAL A 210 15.76 12.16 0.37
C VAL A 210 14.82 12.36 -0.81
N TYR A 211 14.05 11.32 -1.16
CA TYR A 211 13.08 11.37 -2.24
C TYR A 211 11.66 11.46 -1.70
N VAL A 212 10.96 12.53 -2.06
CA VAL A 212 9.57 12.79 -1.65
C VAL A 212 8.63 12.27 -2.74
N ILE A 213 7.60 11.54 -2.32
CA ILE A 213 6.57 10.95 -3.18
C ILE A 213 5.22 11.48 -2.71
N GLY A 214 4.40 11.97 -3.64
CA GLY A 214 3.03 12.36 -3.33
C GLY A 214 2.20 11.17 -2.82
N GLY A 215 1.77 11.26 -1.56
CA GLY A 215 0.79 10.36 -0.96
C GLY A 215 -0.62 10.73 -1.40
N ILE A 216 -0.94 10.49 -2.68
CA ILE A 216 -2.23 10.84 -3.28
C ILE A 216 -2.68 9.78 -4.30
N VAL A 217 -3.99 9.51 -4.30
CA VAL A 217 -4.64 8.66 -5.31
C VAL A 217 -5.67 9.49 -6.07
N ASP A 218 -5.23 10.17 -7.12
CA ASP A 218 -6.09 11.03 -7.95
C ASP A 218 -6.17 10.59 -9.40
N LYS A 219 -5.36 9.61 -9.82
CA LYS A 219 -5.19 9.15 -11.20
C LYS A 219 -4.69 10.25 -12.15
N GLY A 220 -3.90 11.21 -11.64
CA GLY A 220 -3.37 12.33 -12.41
C GLY A 220 -4.40 13.40 -12.78
N ARG A 221 -5.47 13.53 -11.98
CA ARG A 221 -6.49 14.58 -12.14
C ARG A 221 -5.96 15.96 -11.74
N HIS A 222 -5.16 16.01 -10.68
CA HIS A 222 -4.65 17.25 -10.09
C HIS A 222 -3.24 17.53 -10.60
N LYS A 223 -3.18 18.11 -11.81
CA LYS A 223 -1.92 18.47 -12.47
C LYS A 223 -1.14 19.50 -11.67
N ASN A 224 0.18 19.31 -11.61
CA ASN A 224 1.14 20.17 -10.90
C ASN A 224 0.93 20.24 -9.39
N LEU A 225 0.13 19.38 -8.77
CA LEU A 225 -0.13 19.45 -7.33
C LEU A 225 1.15 19.24 -6.51
N CYS A 226 1.83 18.11 -6.73
CA CYS A 226 3.09 17.79 -6.06
C CYS A 226 4.22 18.75 -6.46
N LYS A 227 4.31 19.11 -7.75
CA LYS A 227 5.28 20.08 -8.26
C LYS A 227 5.12 21.44 -7.59
N GLY A 228 3.89 21.94 -7.48
CA GLY A 228 3.59 23.22 -6.82
C GLY A 228 3.89 23.20 -5.32
N THR A 229 3.72 22.05 -4.64
CA THR A 229 4.20 21.90 -3.25
C THR A 229 5.72 22.01 -3.18
N ALA A 230 6.44 21.32 -4.06
CA ALA A 230 7.90 21.35 -4.09
C ALA A 230 8.44 22.76 -4.39
N GLU A 231 7.88 23.46 -5.38
CA GLU A 231 8.27 24.82 -5.76
C GLU A 231 8.08 25.82 -4.60
N LYS A 232 6.97 25.71 -3.85
CA LYS A 232 6.72 26.56 -2.66
C LYS A 232 7.74 26.36 -1.55
N LEU A 233 8.28 25.14 -1.44
CA LEU A 233 9.30 24.79 -0.44
C LEU A 233 10.74 25.00 -0.96
N GLY A 234 10.91 25.39 -2.23
CA GLY A 234 12.23 25.50 -2.85
C GLY A 234 12.93 24.15 -3.11
N ILE A 235 12.17 23.05 -3.20
CA ILE A 235 12.69 21.69 -3.40
C ILE A 235 12.80 21.39 -4.90
N LYS A 236 13.93 20.81 -5.33
CA LYS A 236 14.10 20.33 -6.73
C LYS A 236 13.07 19.25 -7.05
N THR A 237 12.54 19.28 -8.27
CA THR A 237 11.63 18.24 -8.77
C THR A 237 12.30 17.40 -9.83
N ALA A 238 11.95 16.12 -9.91
CA ALA A 238 12.32 15.26 -11.02
C ALA A 238 11.20 14.24 -11.31
N ARG A 239 11.06 13.83 -12.57
CA ARG A 239 10.21 12.71 -12.96
C ARG A 239 11.03 11.43 -13.08
N LEU A 240 10.38 10.30 -12.91
CA LEU A 240 11.00 9.00 -13.21
C LEU A 240 11.29 8.90 -14.71
N PRO A 241 12.39 8.21 -15.11
CA PRO A 241 12.78 8.07 -16.51
C PRO A 241 11.96 6.98 -17.22
N ILE A 242 10.63 7.02 -17.09
CA ILE A 242 9.76 5.96 -17.62
C ILE A 242 9.80 5.93 -19.15
N GLU A 243 9.74 7.10 -19.78
CA GLU A 243 9.61 7.25 -21.24
C GLU A 243 10.89 6.85 -21.97
N GLU A 244 12.01 6.92 -21.26
CA GLU A 244 13.34 6.62 -21.75
C GLU A 244 13.59 5.10 -21.86
N TYR A 245 12.88 4.30 -21.08
CA TYR A 245 13.10 2.86 -20.98
C TYR A 245 11.89 1.99 -21.32
N ILE A 246 10.66 2.55 -21.29
CA ILE A 246 9.44 1.78 -21.56
C ILE A 246 8.42 2.60 -22.34
N THR A 247 7.86 1.98 -23.37
CA THR A 247 6.60 2.40 -23.97
C THR A 247 5.43 1.86 -23.15
N LEU A 248 4.85 2.70 -22.29
CA LEU A 248 3.65 2.35 -21.53
C LEU A 248 2.38 2.55 -22.35
N SER A 249 1.52 1.52 -22.40
CA SER A 249 0.13 1.68 -22.82
C SER A 249 -0.66 2.42 -21.72
N GLY A 250 -1.20 3.60 -22.03
CA GLY A 250 -2.09 4.36 -21.14
C GLY A 250 -1.38 5.44 -20.30
N ARG A 251 -1.84 5.65 -19.05
CA ARG A 251 -1.37 6.77 -18.20
C ARG A 251 0.02 6.51 -17.63
N LYS A 252 0.91 7.49 -17.76
CA LYS A 252 2.29 7.48 -17.25
C LYS A 252 2.43 7.84 -15.77
N VAL A 253 1.32 8.07 -15.06
CA VAL A 253 1.30 8.37 -13.62
C VAL A 253 1.23 7.07 -12.84
N LEU A 254 2.30 6.73 -12.11
CA LEU A 254 2.39 5.55 -11.26
C LEU A 254 1.71 5.79 -9.90
N THR A 255 1.35 4.70 -9.22
CA THR A 255 0.81 4.75 -7.85
C THR A 255 1.95 4.97 -6.84
N THR A 256 1.63 5.51 -5.67
CA THR A 256 2.61 5.72 -4.58
C THR A 256 3.37 4.44 -4.25
N ALA A 257 2.66 3.31 -4.16
CA ALA A 257 3.27 2.01 -3.88
C ALA A 257 4.23 1.54 -4.99
N HIS A 258 3.87 1.75 -6.27
CA HIS A 258 4.76 1.39 -7.38
C HIS A 258 6.01 2.25 -7.41
N VAL A 259 5.91 3.55 -7.10
CA VAL A 259 7.09 4.42 -7.01
C VAL A 259 8.03 3.92 -5.91
N VAL A 260 7.53 3.63 -4.71
CA VAL A 260 8.38 3.08 -3.62
C VAL A 260 9.05 1.78 -4.05
N GLU A 261 8.29 0.83 -4.59
CA GLU A 261 8.82 -0.46 -5.05
C GLU A 261 9.88 -0.29 -6.14
N LEU A 262 9.65 0.62 -7.09
CA LEU A 262 10.59 0.93 -8.16
C LEU A 262 11.91 1.50 -7.62
N LEU A 263 11.86 2.44 -6.67
CA LEU A 263 13.08 3.02 -6.09
C LEU A 263 13.90 1.95 -5.33
N LEU A 264 13.21 1.04 -4.63
CA LEU A 264 13.86 -0.10 -3.97
C LEU A 264 14.49 -1.07 -4.98
N LYS A 265 13.80 -1.36 -6.09
CA LYS A 265 14.33 -2.22 -7.16
C LYS A 265 15.47 -1.58 -7.95
N TRP A 266 15.40 -0.27 -8.17
CA TRP A 266 16.54 0.46 -8.72
C TRP A 266 17.75 0.38 -7.79
N ASN A 267 17.56 0.42 -6.47
CA ASN A 267 18.67 0.27 -5.53
C ASN A 267 19.35 -1.11 -5.66
N GLU A 268 18.58 -2.16 -5.95
CA GLU A 268 19.05 -3.54 -6.16
C GLU A 268 19.80 -3.68 -7.49
N PHE A 269 19.21 -3.21 -8.59
CA PHE A 269 19.74 -3.44 -9.94
C PHE A 269 20.70 -2.36 -10.44
N LYS A 270 20.62 -1.15 -9.88
CA LYS A 270 21.28 0.07 -10.37
C LYS A 270 20.96 0.34 -11.86
N ASN A 271 19.81 -0.12 -12.32
CA ASN A 271 19.34 -0.02 -13.70
C ASN A 271 17.83 0.26 -13.70
N TRP A 272 17.41 1.33 -14.38
CA TRP A 272 16.00 1.72 -14.47
C TRP A 272 15.17 0.73 -15.27
N LYS A 273 15.68 0.23 -16.40
CA LYS A 273 14.95 -0.72 -17.25
C LYS A 273 14.60 -1.98 -16.47
N ASP A 274 15.60 -2.59 -15.83
CA ASP A 274 15.40 -3.82 -15.03
C ASP A 274 14.45 -3.58 -13.85
N ALA A 275 14.57 -2.41 -13.19
CA ALA A 275 13.67 -2.03 -12.10
C ALA A 275 12.23 -1.88 -12.58
N PHE A 276 12.03 -1.28 -13.76
CA PHE A 276 10.70 -1.15 -14.30
C PHE A 276 10.10 -2.50 -14.74
N GLU A 277 10.87 -3.36 -15.41
CA GLU A 277 10.43 -4.69 -15.83
C GLU A 277 10.04 -5.57 -14.63
N ALA A 278 10.72 -5.39 -13.49
CA ALA A 278 10.40 -6.09 -12.25
C ALA A 278 9.11 -5.60 -11.57
N VAL A 279 8.73 -4.33 -11.73
CA VAL A 279 7.62 -3.71 -10.98
C VAL A 279 6.36 -3.53 -11.82
N LEU A 280 6.51 -3.20 -13.10
CA LEU A 280 5.39 -2.90 -13.97
C LEU A 280 4.91 -4.19 -14.67
N PRO A 281 3.59 -4.47 -14.69
CA PRO A 281 3.07 -5.67 -15.36
C PRO A 281 3.47 -5.72 -16.84
N GLN A 282 3.91 -6.88 -17.32
CA GLN A 282 4.37 -7.08 -18.70
C GLN A 282 3.38 -6.56 -19.76
N ARG A 283 2.07 -6.67 -19.51
CA ARG A 283 1.02 -6.14 -20.42
C ARG A 283 1.07 -4.62 -20.64
N LYS A 284 1.79 -3.87 -19.80
CA LYS A 284 2.00 -2.43 -19.96
C LYS A 284 3.29 -2.11 -20.71
N ILE A 285 4.18 -3.08 -20.89
CA ILE A 285 5.46 -2.93 -21.56
C ILE A 285 5.23 -3.34 -23.02
N ILE A 286 5.09 -2.35 -23.90
CA ILE A 286 5.08 -2.61 -25.34
C ILE A 286 6.55 -2.63 -25.77
N GLU A 287 7.07 -3.80 -26.15
CA GLU A 287 8.35 -3.87 -26.86
C GLU A 287 8.22 -3.07 -28.17
N ASN A 288 9.24 -2.29 -28.53
CA ASN A 288 9.22 -1.46 -29.73
C ASN A 288 9.21 -2.32 -31.02
N GLU A 289 8.07 -2.93 -31.34
CA GLU A 289 7.73 -3.46 -32.66
C GLU A 289 6.42 -2.81 -33.12
N LYS A 290 6.50 -2.13 -34.26
CA LYS A 290 5.39 -1.37 -34.86
C LYS A 290 4.22 -2.30 -35.17
N SER A 291 3.13 -2.20 -34.43
CA SER A 291 1.80 -2.51 -34.94
C SER A 291 0.74 -1.72 -34.17
N ASP A 292 0.00 -0.89 -34.91
CA ASP A 292 -1.18 -0.16 -34.44
C ASP A 292 -2.34 -1.14 -34.29
N GLU A 293 -2.77 -1.41 -33.06
CA GLU A 293 -4.14 -1.88 -32.80
C GLU A 293 -4.76 -1.08 -31.64
N GLN A 294 -5.86 -0.40 -31.96
CA GLN A 294 -6.72 0.27 -31.00
C GLN A 294 -7.49 -0.79 -30.20
N ILE A 295 -7.25 -0.85 -28.88
CA ILE A 295 -8.05 -1.68 -27.97
C ILE A 295 -8.68 -0.79 -26.88
N ASN A 296 -10.00 -0.95 -26.75
CA ASN A 296 -10.87 -0.21 -25.83
C ASN A 296 -10.47 -0.39 -24.35
N ASP A 297 -10.16 0.73 -23.71
CA ASP A 297 -9.84 0.87 -22.29
C ASP A 297 -11.12 0.72 -21.43
N ASN A 298 -11.36 -0.46 -20.84
CA ASN A 298 -12.38 -0.57 -19.79
C ASN A 298 -12.17 -1.69 -18.75
N THR A 299 -10.95 -2.18 -18.55
CA THR A 299 -10.68 -3.20 -17.52
C THR A 299 -9.36 -2.94 -16.80
N ASP A 300 -9.38 -1.99 -15.86
CA ASP A 300 -8.38 -2.00 -14.78
C ASP A 300 -8.87 -1.24 -13.54
N LEU A 301 -9.95 -1.74 -12.90
CA LEU A 301 -10.40 -1.29 -11.57
C LEU A 301 -11.08 -2.38 -10.72
N GLN A 302 -10.81 -3.68 -10.94
CA GLN A 302 -11.42 -4.75 -10.15
C GLN A 302 -10.45 -5.63 -9.35
N VAL A 303 -9.26 -5.13 -9.03
CA VAL A 303 -8.34 -5.85 -8.11
C VAL A 303 -8.37 -5.27 -6.68
N ASP A 304 -8.96 -4.09 -6.47
CA ASP A 304 -8.88 -3.38 -5.16
C ASP A 304 -10.07 -3.62 -4.22
N GLU A 305 -11.08 -4.44 -4.60
CA GLU A 305 -12.14 -4.86 -3.68
C GLU A 305 -11.78 -6.14 -2.88
N THR A 306 -10.75 -6.88 -3.28
CA THR A 306 -10.35 -8.13 -2.63
C THR A 306 -9.47 -7.96 -1.40
N LEU A 307 -8.87 -6.79 -1.17
CA LEU A 307 -8.11 -6.52 0.04
C LEU A 307 -8.97 -6.12 1.24
N GLN A 308 -10.27 -5.82 1.05
CA GLN A 308 -11.18 -5.55 2.19
C GLN A 308 -11.56 -6.80 3.00
N ASN A 309 -11.03 -7.99 2.66
CA ASN A 309 -11.37 -9.25 3.30
C ASN A 309 -10.18 -10.11 3.75
N ASN A 310 -8.94 -9.67 3.53
CA ASN A 310 -7.74 -10.48 3.80
C ASN A 310 -6.75 -9.87 4.82
N ASP A 311 -7.05 -8.72 5.41
CA ASP A 311 -6.16 -8.08 6.40
C ASP A 311 -6.18 -8.74 7.80
N ASP A 312 -6.94 -9.83 8.00
CA ASP A 312 -6.87 -10.67 9.22
C ASP A 312 -6.01 -11.95 9.02
N GLU A 313 -5.39 -12.15 7.84
CA GLU A 313 -4.60 -13.37 7.56
C GLU A 313 -3.08 -13.25 7.75
N SER A 314 -2.49 -12.06 7.97
CA SER A 314 -1.02 -11.93 8.01
C SER A 314 -0.36 -11.40 9.28
N LEU A 315 -1.09 -11.02 10.34
CA LEU A 315 -0.47 -10.43 11.54
C LEU A 315 -0.82 -11.07 12.91
N GLN A 316 -1.32 -12.31 12.93
CA GLN A 316 -1.40 -13.14 14.15
C GLN A 316 -0.72 -14.51 13.99
N ASN A 317 0.48 -14.54 13.40
CA ASN A 317 1.37 -15.72 13.47
C ASN A 317 2.60 -15.42 14.32
N ASN A 318 2.41 -14.82 15.48
CA ASN A 318 3.38 -14.84 16.56
C ASN A 318 2.64 -15.28 17.82
N ASP A 319 3.35 -16.08 18.60
CA ASP A 319 3.01 -16.69 19.88
C ASP A 319 2.35 -18.07 19.82
N ASP A 320 2.99 -18.95 20.59
CA ASP A 320 2.67 -20.33 20.95
C ASP A 320 3.04 -21.43 19.95
N ASP A 321 4.33 -21.80 19.96
CA ASP A 321 4.74 -23.19 20.25
C ASP A 321 6.26 -23.24 20.52
N GLU A 322 6.68 -22.63 21.64
CA GLU A 322 7.93 -22.99 22.32
C GLU A 322 7.60 -23.97 23.46
N LYS A 323 7.28 -25.21 23.11
CA LYS A 323 7.38 -26.38 24.02
C LYS A 323 7.66 -27.64 23.20
N GLN A 324 8.94 -27.87 22.92
CA GLN A 324 9.66 -29.08 23.33
C GLN A 324 11.15 -28.95 23.02
#